data_AF-A0A931V4P9-F1
#
_entry.id   AF-A0A931V4P9-F1
#
_cell.length_a   1.000
_cell.length_b   1.000
_cell.length_c   1.000
_cell.angle_alpha   90.00
_cell.angle_beta   90.00
_cell.angle_gamma   90.00
#
_symmetry.space_group_name_H-M   'P 1'
#
loop_
_entity.id
_entity.type
_entity.pdbx_description
1 polymer ?
#
loop_
_entity_poly.entity_id
_entity_poly.type
_entity_poly.pdbx_seq_one_letter_code
_entity_poly.pdbx_strand_id
1 'polypeptide(L)' 'MSLRERQIVLLLRGGLTNRDIAEKLQLSEATVKTYLSRVFEAFQVTSRTALLAAVERIRSET' A
#
# COMPACT_ATOMS: atom_id res chain seq x y z
N MET A 1 2.41 -4.46 -10.45
CA MET A 1 2.00 -4.75 -9.05
C MET A 1 1.59 -6.21 -8.88
N SER A 2 2.06 -6.84 -7.81
CA SER A 2 1.64 -8.18 -7.37
C SER A 2 0.28 -8.16 -6.64
N LEU A 3 -0.30 -9.34 -6.40
CA LEU A 3 -1.52 -9.48 -5.60
C LEU A 3 -1.32 -8.99 -4.15
N ARG A 4 -0.17 -9.27 -3.55
CA ARG A 4 0.17 -8.84 -2.19
C ARG A 4 0.27 -7.32 -2.08
N GLU A 5 0.92 -6.69 -3.06
CA GLU A 5 1.01 -5.21 -3.11
C GLU A 5 -0.37 -4.57 -3.22
N ARG A 6 -1.27 -5.13 -4.04
CA ARG A 6 -2.65 -4.64 -4.15
C ARG A 6 -3.43 -4.79 -2.85
N GLN A 7 -3.31 -5.92 -2.16
CA GLN A 7 -3.93 -6.12 -0.86
C GLN A 7 -3.43 -5.10 0.17
N ILE A 8 -2.12 -4.85 0.21
CA ILE A 8 -1.52 -3.87 1.13
C ILE A 8 -2.02 -2.46 0.82
N VAL A 9 -2.09 -2.06 -0.45
CA VAL A 9 -2.65 -0.75 -0.85
C VAL A 9 -4.11 -0.60 -0.43
N LEU A 10 -4.93 -1.63 -0.62
CA LEU A 10 -6.35 -1.60 -0.23
C LEU A 10 -6.52 -1.42 1.28
N LEU A 11 -5.74 -2.15 2.09
CA LEU A 11 -5.79 -2.03 3.54
C LEU A 11 -5.24 -0.68 4.02
N LEU A 12 -4.15 -0.21 3.40
CA LEU A 12 -3.56 1.10 3.67
C LEU A 12 -4.55 2.25 3.39
N ARG A 13 -5.35 2.13 2.32
CA ARG A 13 -6.44 3.06 1.97
C ARG A 13 -7.57 3.04 3.01
N GLY A 14 -7.81 1.90 3.64
CA GLY A 14 -8.74 1.77 4.78
C GLY A 14 -8.24 2.39 6.09
N GLY A 15 -7.07 3.06 6.09
CA GLY A 15 -6.51 3.70 7.27
C GLY A 15 -5.66 2.79 8.16
N LEU A 16 -5.44 1.53 7.77
CA LEU A 16 -4.69 0.57 8.59
C LEU A 16 -3.20 0.91 8.68
N THR A 17 -2.62 0.75 9.86
CA THR A 17 -1.17 0.88 10.08
C THR A 17 -0.43 -0.31 9.49
N ASN A 18 0.90 -0.22 9.38
CA ASN A 18 1.71 -1.36 8.90
C ASN A 18 1.57 -2.59 9.80
N ARG A 19 1.38 -2.37 11.12
CA ARG A 19 1.12 -3.42 12.09
C ARG A 19 -0.22 -4.11 11.84
N ASP A 20 -1.30 -3.34 11.68
CA ASP A 20 -2.63 -3.91 11.41
C ASP A 20 -2.65 -4.68 10.08
N ILE A 21 -1.94 -4.16 9.06
CA ILE A 21 -1.77 -4.84 7.77
C ILE A 21 -0.99 -6.15 7.93
N ALA A 22 0.09 -6.12 8.73
CA ALA A 22 0.91 -7.29 9.00
C ALA A 22 0.10 -8.38 9.68
N GLU A 23 -0.66 -8.04 10.73
CA GLU A 23 -1.56 -8.97 11.42
C GLU A 23 -2.62 -9.54 10.46
N LYS A 24 -3.29 -8.68 9.69
CA LYS A 24 -4.39 -9.09 8.80
C LYS A 24 -3.94 -9.95 7.62
N LEU A 25 -2.69 -9.80 7.18
CA LEU A 25 -2.12 -10.57 6.08
C LEU A 25 -1.21 -11.73 6.54
N GLN A 26 -1.07 -11.93 7.85
CA GLN A 26 -0.14 -12.89 8.47
C GLN A 26 1.30 -12.71 7.98
N LEU A 27 1.78 -11.47 8.01
CA LEU A 27 3.12 -11.05 7.61
C LEU A 27 3.84 -10.38 8.79
N SER A 28 5.15 -10.19 8.65
CA SER A 28 5.87 -9.27 9.54
C SER A 28 5.70 -7.83 9.08
N GLU A 29 5.80 -6.87 10.01
CA GLU A 29 5.84 -5.44 9.67
C GLU A 29 6.99 -5.10 8.69
N ALA A 30 8.13 -5.76 8.83
CA ALA A 30 9.26 -5.61 7.92
C ALA A 30 8.89 -6.01 6.49
N THR A 31 8.18 -7.14 6.33
CA THR A 31 7.68 -7.60 5.04
C THR A 31 6.67 -6.62 4.44
N VAL A 32 5.76 -6.06 5.26
CA VAL A 32 4.83 -5.02 4.80
C VAL A 32 5.58 -3.77 4.32
N LYS A 33 6.62 -3.34 5.05
CA LYS A 33 7.49 -2.23 4.64
C LYS A 33 8.17 -2.51 3.29
N THR A 34 8.69 -3.72 3.08
CA THR A 34 9.30 -4.11 1.79
C THR A 34 8.31 -4.00 0.64
N TYR A 35 7.08 -4.50 0.81
CA TYR A 35 6.05 -4.35 -0.21
C TYR A 35 5.68 -2.87 -0.42
N LEU A 36 5.55 -2.08 0.65
CA LEU A 36 5.27 -0.64 0.52
C LEU A 36 6.38 0.10 -0.22
N SER A 37 7.66 -0.23 -0.01
CA SER A 37 8.76 0.35 -0.77
C SER A 37 8.62 0.07 -2.27
N ARG A 38 8.31 -1.18 -2.65
CA ARG A 38 8.07 -1.56 -4.06
C ARG A 38 6.87 -0.86 -4.66
N VAL A 39 5.81 -0.67 -3.86
CA VAL A 39 4.63 0.10 -4.28
C VAL A 39 5.00 1.57 -4.49
N PHE A 40 5.73 2.17 -3.55
CA PHE A 40 6.21 3.55 -3.67
C PHE A 40 7.02 3.76 -4.94
N GLU A 41 7.96 2.85 -5.24
CA GLU A 41 8.72 2.85 -6.50
C GLU A 41 7.82 2.73 -7.73
N ALA A 42 6.87 1.78 -7.72
CA ALA A 42 5.97 1.55 -8.85
C ALA A 42 5.05 2.75 -9.16
N PHE A 43 4.67 3.53 -8.15
CA PHE A 43 3.86 4.74 -8.29
C PHE A 43 4.70 6.02 -8.39
N GLN A 44 6.03 5.92 -8.31
CA GLN A 44 6.97 7.06 -8.26
C GLN A 44 6.61 8.08 -7.16
N VAL A 45 6.23 7.57 -5.99
CA VAL A 45 5.89 8.37 -4.81
C VAL A 45 6.81 8.03 -3.65
N THR A 46 6.98 8.94 -2.71
CA THR A 46 7.89 8.76 -1.57
C THR A 46 7.17 8.70 -0.22
N SER A 47 5.84 8.88 -0.19
CA SER A 47 5.08 8.91 1.05
C SER A 47 3.74 8.20 0.95
N ARG A 48 3.25 7.77 2.11
CA ARG A 48 1.91 7.19 2.27
C ARG A 48 0.82 8.10 1.71
N THR A 49 0.88 9.40 2.02
CA THR A 49 -0.11 10.37 1.54
C THR A 49 -0.06 10.53 0.02
N ALA A 50 1.13 10.59 -0.56
CA ALA A 50 1.30 10.67 -2.01
C ALA A 50 0.78 9.39 -2.70
N LEU A 51 1.04 8.21 -2.13
CA LEU A 51 0.50 6.94 -2.61
C LEU A 51 -1.04 6.96 -2.59
N LEU A 52 -1.65 7.37 -1.48
CA LEU A 52 -3.10 7.47 -1.36
C LEU A 52 -3.69 8.42 -2.42
N ALA A 53 -3.08 9.59 -2.60
CA ALA A 53 -3.52 10.54 -3.64
C ALA A 53 -3.38 9.96 -5.05
N ALA A 54 -2.32 9.21 -5.35
CA ALA A 54 -2.14 8.56 -6.64
C ALA A 54 -3.20 7.47 -6.89
N VAL A 55 -3.52 6.67 -5.87
CA VAL A 55 -4.53 5.60 -5.95
C VAL A 55 -5.94 6.16 -6.14
N GLU A 56 -6.29 7.28 -5.49
CA GLU A 56 -7.61 7.91 -5.67
C GLU A 56 -7.79 8.53 -7.08
N ARG A 57 -6.72 9.03 -7.71
CA ARG A 57 -6.77 9.53 -9.10
C ARG A 57 -7.17 8.44 -10.08
N ILE A 58 -6.56 7.26 -9.97
CA ILE A 58 -6.87 6.11 -10.85
C ILE A 58 -8.34 5.70 -10.75
N ARG A 59 -8.96 5.83 -9.58
CA ARG A 59 -10.38 5.51 -9.37
C ARG A 59 -11.35 6.52 -9.97
N SER A 60 -10.90 7.75 -10.21
CA SER A 60 -11.76 8.81 -10.77
C SER A 60 -11.86 8.74 -12.29
N GLU A 61 -11.06 7.88 -12.93
CA GLU A 61 -10.97 7.71 -14.38
C GLU A 61 -11.65 6.40 -14.87
N THR A 62 -12.37 5.68 -14.00
CA THR A 62 -13.14 4.47 -14.32
C THR A 62 -14.59 4.63 -13.92
#